data_AF-A0AAN9F4X1-F1
#
_entry.id   AF-A0AAN9F4X1-F1
#
_cell.length_a   1.000
_cell.length_b   1.000
_cell.length_c   1.000
_cell.angle_alpha   90.00
_cell.angle_beta   90.00
_cell.angle_gamma   90.00
#
_symmetry.space_group_name_H-M   'P 1'
#
loop_
_entity.id
_entity.type
_entity.pdbx_description
1 polymer ?
#
loop_
_entity_poly.entity_id
_entity_poly.type
_entity_poly.pdbx_seq_one_letter_code
_entity_poly.pdbx_strand_id
1 'polypeptide(L)'
;MLDNVEDRLAAGENLILALMNHLVFSKGGWIFPFANRTAKTLAWAKLKHNKVPAKLPCGDNCPVSINWHVNTDHKAGWTARIMIFNWLDDSFEDWFAAIKFDKYFEDFEDVYSFNGTRILGLKTIFLQGLKDMNYLAGETNGTCPSDPRVLEKQQSVISFNKKNTKHIDIMRNGFPS
;
A
#
# COMPACT_ATOMS: atom_id res chain seq x y z
N MET A 1 17.08 -1.17 26.18
CA MET A 1 16.71 0.25 26.14
C MET A 1 17.55 0.90 25.03
N LEU A 2 17.09 0.72 23.79
CA LEU A 2 17.42 1.43 22.54
C LEU A 2 16.57 0.71 21.47
N ASP A 3 15.27 1.02 21.44
CA ASP A 3 14.27 0.49 20.48
C ASP A 3 14.27 1.37 19.23
N ASN A 4 15.40 1.44 18.52
CA ASN A 4 15.51 2.27 17.33
C ASN A 4 15.01 1.50 16.10
N VAL A 5 13.86 1.93 15.60
CA VAL A 5 13.29 1.56 14.29
C VAL A 5 14.33 1.69 13.15
N GLU A 6 15.30 2.60 13.30
CA GLU A 6 16.44 2.76 12.39
C GLU A 6 17.38 1.53 12.34
N ASP A 7 17.61 0.84 13.45
CA ASP A 7 18.46 -0.36 13.49
C ASP A 7 17.77 -1.55 12.81
N ARG A 8 16.43 -1.62 12.86
CA ARG A 8 15.63 -2.63 12.12
C ARG A 8 15.59 -2.36 10.62
N LEU A 9 15.64 -1.08 10.20
CA LEU A 9 15.77 -0.69 8.80
C LEU A 9 17.17 -1.02 8.24
N ALA A 10 18.21 -0.94 9.07
CA ALA A 10 19.58 -1.28 8.71
C ALA A 10 19.85 -2.80 8.66
N ALA A 11 19.06 -3.61 9.38
CA ALA A 11 19.24 -5.05 9.48
C ALA A 11 18.86 -5.86 8.23
N GLY A 12 18.22 -5.25 7.21
CA GLY A 12 18.10 -5.82 5.86
C GLY A 12 17.29 -7.12 5.71
N GLU A 13 16.81 -7.72 6.80
CA GLU A 13 16.04 -8.96 6.78
C GLU A 13 14.55 -8.60 6.94
N ASN A 14 13.76 -8.84 5.89
CA ASN A 14 12.29 -8.67 5.81
C ASN A 14 11.72 -7.25 5.60
N LEU A 15 12.52 -6.28 5.12
CA LEU A 15 11.96 -4.99 4.71
C LEU A 15 11.25 -5.10 3.35
N ILE A 16 9.92 -5.07 3.35
CA ILE A 16 9.13 -4.97 2.13
C ILE A 16 9.20 -3.53 1.62
N LEU A 17 10.15 -3.28 0.71
CA LEU A 17 10.23 -2.00 0.00
C LEU A 17 9.24 -2.01 -1.18
N ALA A 18 7.95 -1.80 -0.90
CA ALA A 18 6.96 -1.60 -1.94
C ALA A 18 6.94 -0.12 -2.36
N LEU A 19 7.48 0.17 -3.54
CA LEU A 19 7.33 1.48 -4.16
C LEU A 19 5.85 1.68 -4.56
N MET A 20 5.16 2.56 -3.83
CA MET A 20 3.78 2.95 -4.12
C MET A 20 3.74 3.76 -5.41
N ASN A 21 3.72 3.08 -6.56
CA ASN A 21 3.56 3.76 -7.83
C ASN A 21 2.08 4.01 -8.09
N HIS A 22 1.76 5.27 -8.40
CA HIS A 22 0.43 5.82 -8.71
C HIS A 22 -0.39 4.97 -9.71
N LEU A 23 -1.09 3.96 -9.21
CA LEU A 23 -2.29 3.42 -9.85
C LEU A 23 -3.46 3.53 -8.89
N VAL A 24 -4.13 4.67 -9.00
CA VAL A 24 -5.52 4.81 -8.58
C VAL A 24 -6.36 3.93 -9.50
N PHE A 25 -6.71 2.72 -9.08
CA PHE A 25 -7.78 1.97 -9.73
C PHE A 25 -9.11 2.64 -9.37
N SER A 26 -9.50 3.65 -10.17
CA SER A 26 -10.85 4.22 -10.14
C SER A 26 -11.86 3.11 -10.43
N LYS A 27 -12.71 2.83 -9.44
CA LYS A 27 -13.94 2.01 -9.49
C LYS A 27 -13.90 0.82 -10.46
N GLY A 28 -13.42 -0.31 -9.95
CA GLY A 28 -13.36 -1.59 -10.67
C GLY A 28 -12.04 -2.28 -10.39
N GLY A 29 -11.81 -2.59 -9.11
CA GLY A 29 -10.61 -3.29 -8.67
C GLY A 29 -10.57 -4.67 -9.30
N TRP A 30 -9.83 -4.83 -10.40
CA TRP A 30 -9.65 -6.13 -10.99
C TRP A 30 -8.64 -6.91 -10.16
N ILE A 31 -9.15 -7.89 -9.42
CA ILE A 31 -8.38 -8.95 -8.76
C ILE A 31 -7.98 -9.94 -9.87
N PHE A 32 -7.09 -9.54 -10.78
CA PHE A 32 -6.58 -10.45 -11.79
C PHE A 32 -5.43 -11.22 -11.16
N PRO A 33 -5.27 -12.52 -11.48
CA PRO A 33 -4.01 -13.21 -11.26
C PRO A 33 -2.88 -12.36 -11.82
N PHE A 34 -1.81 -12.28 -11.05
CA PHE A 34 -0.73 -11.35 -11.26
C PHE A 34 -0.05 -11.50 -12.64
N ALA A 35 -0.10 -12.70 -13.20
CA ALA A 35 0.37 -12.99 -14.55
C ALA A 35 -0.30 -12.12 -15.62
N ASN A 36 0.52 -11.46 -16.44
CA ASN A 36 0.14 -10.64 -17.59
C ASN A 36 -0.72 -9.41 -17.25
N ARG A 37 -0.62 -8.87 -16.02
CA ARG A 37 -1.34 -7.65 -15.64
C ARG A 37 -0.87 -6.47 -16.48
N THR A 38 0.42 -6.40 -16.79
CA THR A 38 1.01 -5.35 -17.63
C THR A 38 0.39 -5.38 -19.02
N ALA A 39 0.38 -6.54 -19.68
CA ALA A 39 -0.20 -6.70 -21.01
C ALA A 39 -1.70 -6.35 -21.04
N LYS A 40 -2.47 -6.82 -20.06
CA LYS A 40 -3.91 -6.50 -19.94
C LYS A 40 -4.14 -5.00 -19.71
N THR A 41 -3.33 -4.37 -18.86
CA THR A 41 -3.44 -2.95 -18.54
C THR A 41 -3.11 -2.08 -19.75
N LEU A 42 -2.07 -2.42 -20.51
CA LEU A 42 -1.72 -1.73 -21.76
C LEU A 42 -2.81 -1.89 -22.82
N ALA A 43 -3.36 -3.09 -22.98
CA ALA A 43 -4.48 -3.33 -23.89
C ALA A 43 -5.72 -2.52 -23.49
N TRP A 44 -6.06 -2.49 -22.20
CA TRP A 44 -7.18 -1.70 -21.69
C TRP A 44 -6.95 -0.20 -21.88
N ALA A 45 -5.73 0.30 -21.60
CA ALA A 45 -5.38 1.70 -21.81
C ALA A 45 -5.54 2.10 -23.28
N LYS A 46 -5.12 1.23 -24.21
CA LYS A 46 -5.33 1.41 -25.66
C LYS A 46 -6.82 1.47 -26.02
N LEU A 47 -7.64 0.56 -25.50
CA LEU A 47 -9.09 0.54 -25.73
C LEU A 47 -9.82 1.76 -25.16
N LYS A 48 -9.34 2.31 -24.05
CA LYS A 48 -9.92 3.49 -23.40
C LYS A 48 -9.27 4.81 -23.83
N HIS A 49 -8.32 4.78 -24.77
CA HIS A 49 -7.54 5.94 -25.19
C HIS A 49 -6.87 6.69 -24.03
N ASN A 50 -6.48 5.95 -22.98
CA ASN A 50 -5.81 6.50 -21.82
C ASN A 50 -4.31 6.66 -22.10
N LYS A 51 -3.72 7.74 -21.58
CA LYS A 51 -2.26 7.95 -21.65
C LYS A 51 -1.55 6.93 -20.75
N VAL A 52 -0.56 6.25 -21.31
CA VAL A 52 0.30 5.32 -20.57
C VAL A 52 1.48 6.11 -19.98
N PRO A 53 1.76 5.99 -18.66
CA PRO A 53 2.88 6.68 -18.04
C PRO A 53 4.22 6.13 -18.55
N ALA A 54 5.24 6.99 -18.62
CA ALA A 54 6.58 6.61 -19.09
C ALA A 54 7.27 5.59 -18.16
N LYS A 55 7.02 5.69 -16.85
CA LYS A 55 7.40 4.69 -15.86
C LYS A 55 6.17 3.89 -15.48
N LEU A 56 6.16 2.60 -15.83
CA LEU A 56 5.10 1.71 -15.40
C LEU A 56 5.28 1.43 -13.89
N PRO A 57 4.17 1.33 -13.14
CA PRO A 57 4.20 0.82 -11.77
C PRO A 57 4.77 -0.60 -11.76
N CYS A 58 5.14 -1.10 -10.57
CA CYS A 58 5.67 -2.45 -10.40
C CYS A 58 4.82 -3.42 -11.23
N GLY A 59 5.45 -3.95 -12.28
CA GLY A 59 4.78 -4.67 -13.37
C GLY A 59 4.58 -6.13 -13.00
N ASP A 60 4.72 -7.03 -13.97
CA ASP A 60 4.60 -8.47 -13.73
C ASP A 60 5.92 -9.01 -13.09
N ASN A 61 6.01 -9.10 -11.75
CA ASN A 61 6.51 -10.23 -10.91
C ASN A 61 6.99 -9.67 -9.57
N CYS A 62 6.15 -8.82 -8.98
CA CYS A 62 6.44 -8.10 -7.76
C CYS A 62 5.99 -8.97 -6.58
N PRO A 63 6.90 -9.35 -5.68
CA PRO A 63 6.60 -10.30 -4.61
C PRO A 63 5.52 -9.77 -3.67
N VAL A 64 5.42 -8.44 -3.52
CA VAL A 64 4.42 -7.79 -2.68
C VAL A 64 3.83 -6.60 -3.41
N SER A 65 2.52 -6.38 -3.25
CA SER A 65 1.86 -5.18 -3.76
C SER A 65 1.11 -4.45 -2.65
N ILE A 66 1.09 -3.12 -2.74
CA ILE A 66 0.36 -2.25 -1.84
C ILE A 66 -0.65 -1.45 -2.65
N ASN A 67 -1.91 -1.52 -2.23
CA ASN A 67 -2.97 -0.70 -2.78
C ASN A 67 -3.30 0.43 -1.79
N TRP A 68 -3.49 1.63 -2.34
CA TRP A 68 -3.89 2.82 -1.61
C TRP A 68 -5.18 3.39 -2.18
N HIS A 69 -6.11 3.73 -1.30
CA HIS A 69 -7.38 4.31 -1.70
C HIS A 69 -7.83 5.37 -0.69
N VAL A 70 -8.10 6.59 -1.16
CA VAL A 70 -8.73 7.61 -0.31
C VAL A 70 -10.19 7.20 -0.08
N ASN A 71 -10.55 6.96 1.17
CA ASN A 71 -11.86 6.44 1.55
C ASN A 71 -12.87 7.54 1.81
N THR A 72 -12.51 8.53 2.63
CA THR A 72 -13.41 9.63 2.98
C THR A 72 -12.63 10.94 3.00
N ASP A 73 -13.30 12.01 2.61
CA ASP A 73 -12.76 13.36 2.65
C ASP A 73 -13.81 14.31 3.23
N HIS A 74 -13.62 14.76 4.47
CA HIS A 74 -14.57 15.63 5.17
C HIS A 74 -13.85 16.87 5.74
N LYS A 75 -14.59 17.75 6.43
CA LYS A 75 -14.05 19.05 6.88
C LYS A 75 -12.98 18.90 7.97
N ALA A 76 -13.14 17.95 8.89
CA ALA A 76 -12.23 17.76 10.01
C ALA A 76 -11.02 16.86 9.68
N GLY A 77 -11.13 16.04 8.64
CA GLY A 77 -10.15 15.00 8.36
C GLY A 77 -10.43 14.27 7.06
N TRP A 78 -9.56 13.33 6.74
CA TRP A 78 -9.73 12.39 5.65
C TRP A 78 -9.15 11.04 6.06
N THR A 79 -9.56 9.99 5.37
CA THR A 79 -9.05 8.64 5.62
C THR A 79 -8.61 7.99 4.33
N ALA A 80 -7.61 7.13 4.42
CA ALA A 80 -7.19 6.26 3.34
C ALA A 80 -7.16 4.81 3.80
N ARG A 81 -7.55 3.91 2.91
CA ARG A 81 -7.37 2.47 3.09
C ARG A 81 -6.07 2.04 2.42
N ILE A 82 -5.27 1.30 3.17
CA ILE A 82 -4.12 0.58 2.67
C ILE A 82 -4.43 -0.93 2.68
N MET A 83 -4.04 -1.62 1.61
CA MET A 83 -4.07 -3.08 1.54
C MET A 83 -2.73 -3.60 1.06
N ILE A 84 -2.17 -4.58 1.76
CA ILE A 84 -0.89 -5.22 1.45
C ILE A 84 -1.17 -6.66 1.03
N PHE A 85 -0.51 -7.10 -0.04
CA PHE A 85 -0.73 -8.38 -0.71
C PHE A 85 0.60 -9.09 -0.92
N ASN A 86 0.73 -10.35 -0.51
CA ASN A 86 1.93 -11.16 -0.73
C ASN A 86 1.72 -12.20 -1.85
N TRP A 87 2.33 -11.96 -3.00
CA TRP A 87 2.22 -12.80 -4.19
C TRP A 87 3.20 -13.97 -4.21
N LEU A 88 4.05 -14.11 -3.18
CA LEU A 88 4.94 -15.25 -3.04
C LEU A 88 4.21 -16.43 -2.43
N ASP A 89 4.76 -17.63 -2.62
CA ASP A 89 4.29 -18.84 -1.94
C ASP A 89 4.71 -18.84 -0.47
N ASP A 90 5.85 -18.19 -0.18
CA ASP A 90 6.38 -18.00 1.15
C ASP A 90 5.64 -16.90 1.90
N SER A 91 5.53 -17.06 3.21
CA SER A 91 4.85 -16.08 4.08
C SER A 91 5.86 -15.19 4.78
N PHE A 92 5.45 -13.96 5.10
CA PHE A 92 6.23 -13.06 5.96
C PHE A 92 5.68 -13.12 7.38
N GLU A 93 6.49 -13.61 8.33
CA GLU A 93 6.15 -13.61 9.75
C GLU A 93 6.09 -12.20 10.33
N ASP A 94 7.04 -11.37 9.91
CA ASP A 94 7.16 -9.97 10.26
C ASP A 94 7.26 -9.14 8.98
N TRP A 95 6.32 -8.23 8.78
CA TRP A 95 6.37 -7.27 7.69
C TRP A 95 6.41 -5.84 8.18
N PHE A 96 7.13 -5.02 7.42
CA PHE A 96 7.27 -3.58 7.63
C PHE A 96 7.01 -2.87 6.32
N ALA A 97 6.31 -1.75 6.37
CA ALA A 97 6.08 -0.89 5.22
C ALA A 97 6.39 0.57 5.58
N ALA A 98 7.00 1.30 4.65
CA ALA A 98 7.30 2.71 4.81
C ALA A 98 6.54 3.50 3.73
N ILE A 99 5.72 4.46 4.16
CA ILE A 99 4.93 5.30 3.27
C ILE A 99 5.46 6.72 3.36
N LYS A 100 6.09 7.20 2.28
CA LYS A 100 6.58 8.57 2.20
C LYS A 100 5.50 9.51 1.66
N PHE A 101 5.41 10.69 2.25
CA PHE A 101 4.50 11.75 1.79
C PHE A 101 5.26 13.04 1.55
N ASP A 102 5.05 13.66 0.39
CA ASP A 102 5.51 15.04 0.18
C ASP A 102 4.60 16.06 0.88
N LYS A 103 3.31 15.74 1.03
CA LYS A 103 2.25 16.62 1.57
C LYS A 103 1.41 15.89 2.64
N TYR A 104 0.91 16.64 3.62
CA TYR A 104 0.00 16.16 4.69
C TYR A 104 0.55 15.08 5.62
N PHE A 105 1.87 14.86 5.62
CA PHE A 105 2.50 13.99 6.61
C PHE A 105 2.20 14.44 8.06
N GLU A 106 2.24 15.76 8.29
CA GLU A 106 1.96 16.37 9.60
C GLU A 106 0.52 16.16 10.06
N ASP A 107 -0.38 15.94 9.10
CA ASP A 107 -1.80 15.71 9.35
C ASP A 107 -2.09 14.25 9.69
N PHE A 108 -1.14 13.30 9.61
CA PHE A 108 -1.35 11.91 10.06
C PHE A 108 -1.91 11.92 11.47
N GLU A 109 -2.89 11.08 11.78
CA GLU A 109 -3.46 10.98 13.11
C GLU A 109 -3.17 9.61 13.69
N ASP A 110 -3.66 8.55 13.03
CA ASP A 110 -3.46 7.19 13.48
C ASP A 110 -3.64 6.17 12.33
N VAL A 111 -3.30 4.91 12.61
CA VAL A 111 -3.57 3.76 11.74
C VAL A 111 -4.30 2.67 12.52
N TYR A 112 -5.35 2.12 11.92
CA TYR A 112 -6.18 1.09 12.56
C TYR A 112 -5.72 -0.31 12.15
N SER A 113 -5.70 -1.26 13.07
CA SER A 113 -5.34 -2.66 12.81
C SER A 113 -3.87 -2.93 12.44
N PHE A 114 -3.04 -1.89 12.28
CA PHE A 114 -1.58 -1.96 12.19
C PHE A 114 -0.98 -1.08 13.30
N ASN A 115 0.31 -1.21 13.56
CA ASN A 115 1.03 -0.26 14.39
C ASN A 115 1.77 0.73 13.47
N GLY A 116 1.54 2.03 13.68
CA GLY A 116 2.05 3.09 12.81
C GLY A 116 2.77 4.16 13.59
N THR A 117 3.97 4.53 13.14
CA THR A 117 4.76 5.59 13.75
C THR A 117 5.22 6.60 12.70
N ARG A 118 5.36 7.86 13.11
CA ARG A 118 5.92 8.92 12.27
C ARG A 118 7.44 8.92 12.41
N ILE A 119 8.15 8.83 11.30
CA ILE A 119 9.59 9.11 11.26
C ILE A 119 9.78 10.58 10.89
N LEU A 120 10.03 11.39 11.90
CA LEU A 120 10.30 12.83 11.75
C LEU A 120 11.59 13.04 10.94
N GLY A 121 11.58 14.01 10.03
CA GLY A 121 12.72 14.30 9.13
C GLY A 121 12.62 13.64 7.74
N LEU A 122 12.06 12.44 7.64
CA LEU A 122 11.88 11.74 6.36
C LEU A 122 10.48 11.93 5.73
N LYS A 123 9.53 12.51 6.50
CA LYS A 123 8.11 12.60 6.14
C LYS A 123 7.52 11.23 5.77
N THR A 124 7.88 10.22 6.57
CA THR A 124 7.53 8.83 6.33
C THR A 124 6.73 8.27 7.49
N ILE A 125 5.63 7.61 7.18
CA ILE A 125 4.86 6.80 8.14
C ILE A 125 5.40 5.38 8.03
N PHE A 126 5.90 4.85 9.14
CA PHE A 126 6.34 3.48 9.26
C PHE A 126 5.20 2.63 9.81
N LEU A 127 4.85 1.57 9.09
CA LEU A 127 3.79 0.64 9.43
C LEU A 127 4.39 -0.73 9.70
N GLN A 128 3.85 -1.41 10.69
CA GLN A 128 4.16 -2.80 10.98
C GLN A 128 2.89 -3.54 11.39
N GLY A 129 2.87 -4.86 11.15
CA GLY A 129 1.82 -5.72 11.66
C GLY A 129 1.68 -5.63 13.19
N LEU A 130 0.48 -5.86 13.69
CA LEU A 130 0.30 -6.01 15.14
C LEU A 130 0.98 -7.31 15.59
N LYS A 131 1.56 -7.30 16.79
CA LYS A 131 2.15 -8.51 17.38
C LYS A 131 1.08 -9.62 17.40
N ASP A 132 1.48 -10.82 17.00
CA ASP A 132 0.62 -12.01 16.87
C ASP A 132 -0.44 -11.95 15.73
N MET A 133 -0.47 -10.85 14.95
CA MET A 133 -1.30 -10.64 13.76
C MET A 133 -0.50 -10.00 12.60
N ASN A 134 0.81 -10.18 12.62
CA ASN A 134 1.80 -9.67 11.67
C ASN A 134 2.11 -10.65 10.54
N TYR A 135 1.44 -11.80 10.51
CA TYR A 135 1.64 -12.78 9.45
C TYR A 135 0.98 -12.34 8.14
N LEU A 136 1.77 -12.18 7.10
CA LEU A 136 1.29 -11.93 5.74
C LEU A 136 1.49 -13.21 4.92
N ALA A 137 0.44 -14.04 4.88
CA ALA A 137 0.52 -15.36 4.25
C ALA A 137 0.76 -15.26 2.74
N GLY A 138 1.51 -16.23 2.22
CA GLY A 138 1.72 -16.40 0.78
C GLY A 138 0.48 -16.92 0.04
N GLU A 139 0.59 -16.97 -1.28
CA GLU A 139 -0.45 -17.49 -2.15
C GLU A 139 -0.68 -18.99 -1.96
N THR A 140 -1.91 -19.36 -1.61
CA THR A 140 -2.33 -20.76 -1.54
C THR A 140 -3.11 -21.16 -2.78
N ASN A 141 -3.09 -22.46 -3.11
CA ASN A 141 -3.97 -22.97 -4.17
C ASN A 141 -5.44 -22.77 -3.80
N GLY A 142 -6.29 -22.58 -4.81
CA GLY A 142 -7.73 -22.57 -4.62
C GLY A 142 -8.25 -23.95 -4.22
N THR A 143 -9.48 -23.98 -3.71
CA THR A 143 -10.09 -25.21 -3.19
C THR A 143 -10.34 -26.26 -4.29
N CYS A 144 -10.67 -25.80 -5.51
CA CYS A 144 -10.82 -26.65 -6.68
C CYS A 144 -9.65 -26.47 -7.67
N PRO A 145 -9.31 -27.49 -8.49
CA PRO A 145 -8.26 -27.38 -9.51
C PRO A 145 -8.45 -26.26 -10.55
N SER A 146 -9.69 -25.80 -10.74
CA SER A 146 -10.03 -24.67 -11.62
C SER A 146 -10.03 -23.31 -10.93
N ASP A 147 -9.95 -23.29 -9.60
CA ASP A 147 -10.02 -22.05 -8.83
C ASP A 147 -8.71 -21.27 -8.97
N PRO A 148 -8.78 -19.93 -9.10
CA PRO A 148 -7.58 -19.11 -9.05
C PRO A 148 -6.90 -19.25 -7.68
N ARG A 149 -5.59 -19.03 -7.64
CA ARG A 149 -4.85 -18.96 -6.38
C ARG A 149 -5.47 -17.93 -5.45
N VAL A 150 -5.54 -18.28 -4.17
CA VAL A 150 -6.10 -17.44 -3.12
C VAL A 150 -4.96 -16.72 -2.43
N LEU A 151 -5.13 -15.41 -2.33
CA LEU A 151 -4.15 -14.50 -1.78
C LEU A 151 -4.68 -13.95 -0.47
N GLU A 152 -3.90 -14.11 0.59
CA GLU A 152 -4.16 -13.35 1.80
C GLU A 152 -3.79 -11.88 1.62
N LYS A 153 -4.57 -11.03 2.27
CA LYS A 153 -4.37 -9.58 2.25
C LYS A 153 -4.55 -9.04 3.65
N GLN A 154 -3.62 -8.19 4.05
CA GLN A 154 -3.81 -7.38 5.25
C GLN A 154 -4.33 -6.01 4.84
N GLN A 155 -5.30 -5.49 5.59
CA GLN A 155 -5.89 -4.19 5.30
C GLN A 155 -5.98 -3.34 6.57
N SER A 156 -5.85 -2.04 6.36
CA SER A 156 -5.92 -1.06 7.42
C SER A 156 -6.50 0.25 6.88
N VAL A 157 -6.97 1.08 7.80
CA VAL A 157 -7.37 2.46 7.53
C VAL A 157 -6.37 3.37 8.22
N ILE A 158 -5.96 4.42 7.54
CA ILE A 158 -5.13 5.49 8.06
C ILE A 158 -5.99 6.75 8.13
N SER A 159 -5.98 7.44 9.27
CA SER A 159 -6.67 8.71 9.47
C SER A 159 -5.71 9.89 9.45
N PHE A 160 -6.21 11.00 8.92
CA PHE A 160 -5.51 12.27 8.83
C PHE A 160 -6.44 13.41 9.24
N ASN A 161 -5.91 14.38 9.97
CA ASN A 161 -6.64 15.52 10.51
C ASN A 161 -6.34 16.79 9.70
N LYS A 162 -7.35 17.58 9.33
CA LYS A 162 -7.18 18.81 8.52
C LYS A 162 -6.98 20.07 9.35
N LYS A 163 -6.29 19.97 10.49
CA LYS A 163 -6.14 21.10 11.44
C LYS A 163 -5.37 22.28 10.85
N ASN A 164 -4.35 22.04 10.03
CA ASN A 164 -3.36 23.06 9.67
C ASN A 164 -3.43 23.54 8.23
N THR A 165 -4.39 23.06 7.44
CA THR A 165 -4.31 23.17 5.98
C THR A 165 -5.58 23.78 5.39
N LYS A 166 -5.50 25.06 5.00
CA LYS A 166 -6.56 25.74 4.24
C LYS A 166 -6.41 25.38 2.76
N HIS A 167 -7.51 24.95 2.13
CA HIS A 167 -7.62 24.62 0.69
C HIS A 167 -6.87 23.34 0.28
N ILE A 168 -7.32 22.21 0.80
CA ILE A 168 -6.74 20.90 0.52
C ILE A 168 -7.48 20.22 -0.62
N ASP A 169 -6.74 19.80 -1.65
CA ASP A 169 -7.22 18.86 -2.66
C ASP A 169 -6.64 17.47 -2.35
N ILE A 170 -7.39 16.68 -1.55
CA ILE A 170 -7.04 15.30 -1.21
C ILE A 170 -7.12 14.39 -2.44
N MET A 171 -8.01 14.69 -3.38
CA MET A 171 -8.18 13.90 -4.60
C MET A 171 -6.92 13.93 -5.49
N ARG A 172 -6.12 14.99 -5.41
CA ARG A 172 -4.83 15.07 -6.10
C ARG A 172 -3.64 14.74 -5.23
N ASN A 173 -3.67 15.16 -3.97
CA ASN A 173 -2.47 15.20 -3.12
C ASN A 173 -2.52 14.21 -1.95
N GLY A 174 -3.62 13.46 -1.76
CA GLY A 174 -3.77 12.45 -0.71
C GLY A 174 -3.09 11.11 -1.01
N PHE A 175 -2.08 11.12 -1.89
CA PHE A 175 -1.35 9.94 -2.33
C PHE A 175 0.10 10.02 -1.87
N PRO A 176 0.71 8.89 -1.49
CA PRO A 176 2.14 8.78 -1.21
C PRO A 176 3.01 9.14 -2.42
N SER A 177 4.27 9.51 -2.15
CA SER A 177 5.26 9.99 -3.13
C SER A 177 6.32 8.95 -3.47
#